data_AF-A0A2G9TWG6-F1
#
_entry.id   AF-A0A2G9TWG6-F1
#
_cell.length_a   1.000
_cell.length_b   1.000
_cell.length_c   1.000
_cell.angle_alpha   90.00
_cell.angle_beta   90.00
_cell.angle_gamma   90.00
#
_symmetry.space_group_name_H-M   'P 1'
#
loop_
_entity.id
_entity.type
_entity.pdbx_description
1 polymer ?
#
loop_
_entity_poly.entity_id
_entity_poly.type
_entity_poly.pdbx_seq_one_letter_code
_entity_poly.pdbx_strand_id
1 'polypeptide(L)'
;MEVRSKEQKGEAALGPIAFSAWDFTGQREYHATHHYFLTRRTLYVVVWRVIDGDLALHDVQRWLINIQARAPNSCVVLVGTHIDQISSNPTKFPHGFLEEMENKVRSRFMIVDADKHGLPRVLDLVLVNGKAKSDIKNLLNVIYNSGWEVRIGKERALDQQIPSAYIAMLKVVRELHADLRKDGTSAIMTAEQFRDRTKQRMVSKFGRTFRDDIEFRGVCAFLHDSGEIVHFEDAALRQLIFVDPVWLADYLAAIVALRIIGDENVMRAVECVFATKVRSDTARLQQICNSQLKAEWIVWQTGIEAEVRDLDYTLLNFRTRDEQKRWRTFPLDQYALVEMLFPALSVTIIDKDHKMTISTEGEGSTKLLALVVDLLDTLLEDWYPAIGTRFVHSSEGDLLVNRFVPCSKCASEITTEVQRARDDADLSSRKSSAGVRGSKTTGDISTLYVIHCFTIEECMLAGREYGWLECPSHSGVHMRGVAPDTVFVDIESSLVIRTEQIRRGRLLGRGAFGFVFRATVKLQSGELCEIAQKMLEPVDPGPGARPSALAAYKVSCKIATSISTCEFETQSFCAHEKKNK
;
A
#
# COMPACT_ATOMS: atom_id res chain seq x y z
N MET A 1 -21.73 -17.00 -15.79
CA MET A 1 -23.18 -17.21 -15.53
C MET A 1 -23.96 -16.60 -16.71
N GLU A 2 -24.85 -17.36 -17.37
CA GLU A 2 -25.74 -16.80 -18.41
C GLU A 2 -27.05 -16.35 -17.77
N VAL A 3 -27.44 -15.09 -17.98
CA VAL A 3 -28.67 -14.51 -17.44
C VAL A 3 -29.54 -14.05 -18.60
N ARG A 4 -30.83 -14.42 -18.60
CA ARG A 4 -31.83 -14.02 -19.59
C ARG A 4 -32.92 -13.21 -18.90
N SER A 5 -33.35 -12.10 -19.50
CA SER A 5 -34.52 -11.35 -19.04
C SER A 5 -35.81 -12.14 -19.30
N LYS A 6 -36.83 -11.92 -18.46
CA LYS A 6 -38.21 -12.25 -18.81
C LYS A 6 -38.77 -11.09 -19.63
N GLU A 7 -39.38 -11.39 -20.78
CA GLU A 7 -40.07 -10.41 -21.61
C GLU A 7 -41.10 -9.61 -20.77
N GLN A 8 -40.85 -8.32 -20.55
CA GLN A 8 -41.88 -7.37 -20.17
C GLN A 8 -42.46 -6.77 -21.46
N LYS A 9 -43.78 -6.79 -21.61
CA LYS A 9 -44.50 -6.30 -22.79
C LYS A 9 -44.17 -4.82 -23.04
N GLY A 10 -43.37 -4.52 -24.06
CA GLY A 10 -43.21 -3.17 -24.61
C GLY A 10 -41.79 -2.71 -24.94
N GLU A 11 -40.74 -3.36 -24.40
CA GLU A 11 -39.34 -3.06 -24.73
C GLU A 11 -38.74 -4.12 -25.66
N ALA A 12 -37.92 -3.69 -26.63
CA ALA A 12 -37.19 -4.61 -27.50
C ALA A 12 -36.32 -5.53 -26.64
N ALA A 13 -36.52 -6.85 -26.75
CA ALA A 13 -35.85 -7.82 -25.89
C ALA A 13 -34.32 -7.75 -26.10
N LEU A 14 -33.62 -7.27 -25.07
CA LEU A 14 -32.17 -7.29 -25.01
C LEU A 14 -31.66 -8.74 -25.09
N GLY A 15 -30.51 -8.96 -25.74
CA GLY A 15 -29.94 -10.29 -25.96
C GLY A 15 -29.42 -10.98 -24.68
N PRO A 16 -29.00 -12.25 -24.76
CA PRO A 16 -28.38 -12.95 -23.64
C PRO A 16 -27.02 -12.35 -23.29
N ILE A 17 -26.71 -12.24 -21.98
CA ILE A 17 -25.39 -11.80 -21.48
C ILE A 17 -24.74 -12.94 -20.71
N ALA A 18 -23.43 -13.12 -20.93
CA ALA A 18 -22.57 -13.98 -20.13
C ALA A 18 -21.67 -13.14 -19.23
N PHE A 19 -21.77 -13.33 -17.92
CA PHE A 19 -20.92 -12.67 -16.94
C PHE A 19 -19.76 -13.57 -16.48
N SER A 20 -18.57 -12.99 -16.39
CA SER A 20 -17.46 -13.50 -15.58
C SER A 20 -17.46 -12.74 -14.26
N ALA A 21 -17.47 -13.44 -13.13
CA ALA A 21 -17.52 -12.82 -11.80
C ALA A 21 -16.19 -13.03 -11.09
N TRP A 22 -15.62 -11.94 -10.61
CA TRP A 22 -14.42 -11.92 -9.78
C TRP A 22 -14.83 -11.51 -8.38
N ASP A 23 -14.65 -12.42 -7.43
CA ASP A 23 -14.93 -12.16 -6.02
C ASP A 23 -13.62 -11.78 -5.32
N PHE A 24 -13.57 -10.57 -4.80
CA PHE A 24 -12.42 -10.00 -4.11
C PHE A 24 -12.54 -10.17 -2.57
N THR A 25 -13.28 -11.18 -2.12
CA THR A 25 -13.52 -11.46 -0.70
C THR A 25 -12.26 -11.93 0.06
N GLY A 26 -11.97 -11.25 1.19
CA GLY A 26 -11.52 -11.91 2.42
C GLY A 26 -10.07 -11.71 2.87
N GLN A 27 -9.19 -11.19 2.02
CA GLN A 27 -7.79 -10.96 2.39
C GLN A 27 -7.41 -9.50 2.10
N ARG A 28 -7.17 -8.74 3.18
CA ARG A 28 -6.74 -7.33 3.17
C ARG A 28 -5.48 -7.14 2.30
N GLU A 29 -4.70 -8.20 2.19
CA GLU A 29 -3.46 -8.35 1.43
C GLU A 29 -3.64 -8.12 -0.09
N TYR A 30 -4.84 -8.36 -0.64
CA TYR A 30 -5.07 -8.12 -2.06
C TYR A 30 -5.48 -6.69 -2.40
N HIS A 31 -5.82 -5.84 -1.42
CA HIS A 31 -6.30 -4.48 -1.67
C HIS A 31 -5.33 -3.61 -2.48
N ALA A 32 -4.03 -3.72 -2.21
CA ALA A 32 -3.00 -3.00 -2.97
C ALA A 32 -2.85 -3.54 -4.41
N THR A 33 -3.06 -4.85 -4.61
CA THR A 33 -3.00 -5.50 -5.93
C THR A 33 -4.31 -5.44 -6.72
N HIS A 34 -5.46 -5.16 -6.06
CA HIS A 34 -6.77 -5.05 -6.71
C HIS A 34 -6.77 -4.00 -7.83
N HIS A 35 -5.92 -2.99 -7.73
CA HIS A 35 -5.73 -1.97 -8.77
C HIS A 35 -5.38 -2.57 -10.15
N TYR A 36 -4.68 -3.71 -10.20
CA TYR A 36 -4.35 -4.38 -11.46
C TYR A 36 -5.55 -5.07 -12.12
N PHE A 37 -6.62 -5.30 -11.37
CA PHE A 37 -7.84 -5.98 -11.83
C PHE A 37 -8.99 -5.00 -12.10
N LEU A 38 -8.83 -3.71 -11.79
CA LEU A 38 -9.84 -2.69 -12.07
C LEU A 38 -9.74 -2.22 -13.52
N THR A 39 -10.67 -2.68 -14.36
CA THR A 39 -10.70 -2.35 -15.79
C THR A 39 -11.99 -1.65 -16.23
N ARG A 40 -11.91 -0.90 -17.34
CA ARG A 40 -13.02 -0.06 -17.85
C ARG A 40 -14.19 -0.87 -18.42
N ARG A 41 -14.00 -2.15 -18.77
CA ARG A 41 -15.04 -3.03 -19.34
C ARG A 41 -15.82 -3.83 -18.30
N THR A 42 -15.81 -3.38 -17.05
CA THR A 42 -16.33 -4.14 -15.91
C THR A 42 -17.53 -3.43 -15.30
N LEU A 43 -18.56 -4.22 -14.96
CA LEU A 43 -19.64 -3.80 -14.07
C LEU A 43 -19.20 -4.10 -12.63
N TYR A 44 -19.12 -3.06 -11.81
CA TYR A 44 -18.74 -3.21 -10.41
C TYR A 44 -19.97 -3.38 -9.53
N VAL A 45 -19.91 -4.32 -8.60
CA VAL A 45 -20.94 -4.54 -7.59
C VAL A 45 -20.31 -4.28 -6.23
N VAL A 46 -20.63 -3.13 -5.62
CA VAL A 46 -20.11 -2.77 -4.29
C VAL A 46 -21.14 -3.20 -3.25
N VAL A 47 -20.76 -4.18 -2.44
CA VAL A 47 -21.63 -4.78 -1.42
C VAL A 47 -21.24 -4.25 -0.05
N TRP A 48 -22.22 -3.81 0.74
CA TRP A 48 -21.99 -3.27 2.08
C TRP A 48 -23.11 -3.66 3.04
N ARG A 49 -22.81 -3.65 4.35
CA ARG A 49 -23.77 -4.00 5.39
C ARG A 49 -24.51 -2.74 5.84
N VAL A 50 -25.82 -2.71 5.64
CA VAL A 50 -26.66 -1.54 5.97
C VAL A 50 -26.66 -1.24 7.47
N ILE A 51 -26.51 -2.28 8.29
CA ILE A 51 -26.49 -2.19 9.75
C ILE A 51 -25.29 -1.42 10.33
N ASP A 52 -24.22 -1.25 9.55
CA ASP A 52 -23.02 -0.53 9.97
C ASP A 52 -23.18 1.00 9.85
N GLY A 53 -24.32 1.46 9.34
CA GLY A 53 -24.69 2.87 9.34
C GLY A 53 -23.76 3.74 8.49
N ASP A 54 -23.54 4.97 8.96
CA ASP A 54 -22.71 5.95 8.27
C ASP A 54 -21.23 5.52 8.14
N LEU A 55 -20.73 4.66 9.03
CA LEU A 55 -19.36 4.14 8.97
C LEU A 55 -19.11 3.36 7.67
N ALA A 56 -20.05 2.50 7.28
CA ALA A 56 -19.92 1.75 6.03
C ALA A 56 -20.08 2.63 4.78
N LEU A 57 -20.78 3.77 4.87
CA LEU A 57 -20.84 4.72 3.75
C LEU A 57 -19.47 5.33 3.45
N HIS A 58 -18.62 5.51 4.46
CA HIS A 58 -17.24 5.91 4.23
C HIS A 58 -16.49 4.84 3.46
N ASP A 59 -16.58 3.57 3.87
CA ASP A 59 -15.97 2.44 3.15
C ASP A 59 -16.45 2.36 1.69
N VAL A 60 -17.76 2.50 1.46
CA VAL A 60 -18.35 2.52 0.11
C VAL A 60 -17.76 3.65 -0.72
N GLN A 61 -17.65 4.86 -0.14
CA GLN A 61 -17.05 6.00 -0.85
C GLN A 61 -15.61 5.71 -1.28
N ARG A 62 -14.79 5.04 -0.45
CA ARG A 62 -13.42 4.64 -0.83
C ARG A 62 -13.42 3.76 -2.06
N TRP A 63 -14.26 2.73 -2.04
CA TRP A 63 -14.35 1.79 -3.14
C TRP A 63 -14.77 2.49 -4.43
N LEU A 64 -15.74 3.40 -4.34
CA LEU A 64 -16.17 4.22 -5.48
C LEU A 64 -15.02 5.09 -6.02
N ILE A 65 -14.29 5.79 -5.15
CA ILE A 65 -13.15 6.62 -5.56
C ILE A 65 -12.06 5.76 -6.21
N ASN A 66 -11.70 4.62 -5.63
CA ASN A 66 -10.71 3.70 -6.18
C ASN A 66 -11.12 3.17 -7.57
N ILE A 67 -12.40 2.82 -7.72
CA ILE A 67 -12.97 2.41 -9.01
C ILE A 67 -12.88 3.56 -10.01
N GLN A 68 -13.26 4.78 -9.65
CA GLN A 68 -13.21 5.94 -10.55
C GLN A 68 -11.79 6.32 -10.95
N ALA A 69 -10.83 6.27 -10.02
CA ALA A 69 -9.43 6.61 -10.27
C ALA A 69 -8.78 5.66 -11.29
N ARG A 70 -9.15 4.37 -11.26
CA ARG A 70 -8.53 3.33 -12.12
C ARG A 70 -9.35 3.02 -13.38
N ALA A 71 -10.67 2.93 -13.23
CA ALA A 71 -11.62 2.65 -14.29
C ALA A 71 -12.63 3.79 -14.41
N PRO A 72 -12.21 4.97 -14.90
CA PRO A 72 -13.10 6.12 -15.04
C PRO A 72 -14.27 5.79 -15.97
N ASN A 73 -15.45 6.33 -15.65
CA ASN A 73 -16.72 6.07 -16.34
C ASN A 73 -17.24 4.63 -16.24
N SER A 74 -16.64 3.79 -15.41
CA SER A 74 -17.19 2.48 -15.10
C SER A 74 -18.54 2.59 -14.40
N CYS A 75 -19.35 1.53 -14.55
CA CYS A 75 -20.67 1.46 -13.97
C CYS A 75 -20.62 0.71 -12.65
N VAL A 76 -21.31 1.23 -11.64
CA VAL A 76 -21.40 0.63 -10.32
C VAL A 76 -22.85 0.36 -9.94
N VAL A 77 -23.10 -0.80 -9.35
CA VAL A 77 -24.35 -1.12 -8.64
C VAL A 77 -24.01 -1.23 -7.15
N LEU A 78 -24.73 -0.47 -6.32
CA LEU A 78 -24.60 -0.53 -4.88
C LEU A 78 -25.57 -1.58 -4.32
N VAL A 79 -25.08 -2.46 -3.45
CA VAL A 79 -25.89 -3.52 -2.84
C VAL A 79 -25.79 -3.44 -1.33
N GLY A 80 -26.88 -3.00 -0.69
CA GLY A 80 -27.01 -3.01 0.76
C GLY A 80 -27.55 -4.34 1.25
N THR A 81 -26.79 -5.06 2.08
CA THR A 81 -27.18 -6.37 2.62
C THR A 81 -27.53 -6.31 4.11
N HIS A 82 -27.99 -7.44 4.67
CA HIS A 82 -28.38 -7.64 6.08
C HIS A 82 -29.57 -6.79 6.55
N ILE A 83 -30.46 -6.40 5.63
CA ILE A 83 -31.67 -5.64 5.97
C ILE A 83 -32.62 -6.43 6.90
N ASP A 84 -32.52 -7.76 6.92
CA ASP A 84 -33.29 -8.63 7.81
C ASP A 84 -33.01 -8.37 9.29
N GLN A 85 -31.78 -7.95 9.62
CA GLN A 85 -31.40 -7.63 10.99
C GLN A 85 -32.00 -6.32 11.49
N ILE A 86 -32.31 -5.39 10.59
CA ILE A 86 -32.96 -4.12 10.93
C ILE A 86 -34.40 -4.40 11.35
N SER A 87 -35.14 -5.16 10.53
CA SER A 87 -36.52 -5.57 10.84
C SER A 87 -36.62 -6.46 12.08
N SER A 88 -35.58 -7.26 12.36
CA SER A 88 -35.55 -8.17 13.51
C SER A 88 -35.16 -7.49 14.83
N ASN A 89 -34.64 -6.27 14.80
CA ASN A 89 -34.12 -5.59 16.01
C ASN A 89 -34.61 -4.14 16.13
N PRO A 90 -35.93 -3.91 16.29
CA PRO A 90 -36.55 -2.59 16.30
C PRO A 90 -36.18 -1.72 17.51
N THR A 91 -35.54 -2.29 18.53
CA THR A 91 -35.01 -1.54 19.68
C THR A 91 -33.64 -0.91 19.41
N LYS A 92 -32.87 -1.46 18.46
CA LYS A 92 -31.54 -0.97 18.08
C LYS A 92 -31.60 0.04 16.92
N PHE A 93 -32.55 -0.11 16.01
CA PHE A 93 -32.66 0.72 14.81
C PHE A 93 -33.94 1.57 14.84
N PRO A 94 -33.87 2.89 14.61
CA PRO A 94 -35.04 3.75 14.62
C PRO A 94 -36.02 3.40 13.49
N HIS A 95 -37.30 3.73 13.69
CA HIS A 95 -38.31 3.55 12.66
C HIS A 95 -37.96 4.42 11.44
N GLY A 96 -37.89 3.81 10.25
CA GLY A 96 -37.49 4.50 9.02
C GLY A 96 -35.97 4.54 8.76
N PHE A 97 -35.14 3.88 9.57
CA PHE A 97 -33.69 3.82 9.37
C PHE A 97 -33.28 3.39 7.94
N LEU A 98 -33.99 2.42 7.37
CA LEU A 98 -33.71 1.92 6.02
C LEU A 98 -33.94 3.00 4.94
N GLU A 99 -35.04 3.75 5.07
CA GLU A 99 -35.41 4.83 4.16
C GLU A 99 -34.47 6.04 4.31
N GLU A 100 -34.10 6.38 5.54
CA GLU A 100 -33.07 7.39 5.81
C GLU A 100 -31.74 7.01 5.15
N MET A 101 -31.33 5.75 5.32
CA MET A 101 -30.08 5.26 4.75
C MET A 101 -30.11 5.24 3.22
N GLU A 102 -31.22 4.81 2.62
CA GLU A 102 -31.41 4.87 1.17
C GLU A 102 -31.27 6.31 0.65
N ASN A 103 -31.94 7.26 1.31
CA ASN A 103 -31.88 8.68 0.95
C ASN A 103 -30.45 9.25 1.08
N LYS A 104 -29.70 8.88 2.13
CA LYS A 104 -28.30 9.25 2.30
C LYS A 104 -27.42 8.71 1.15
N VAL A 105 -27.57 7.43 0.80
CA VAL A 105 -26.80 6.81 -0.29
C VAL A 105 -27.13 7.46 -1.63
N ARG A 106 -28.41 7.68 -1.93
CA ARG A 106 -28.85 8.30 -3.19
C ARG A 106 -28.34 9.74 -3.31
N SER A 107 -28.50 10.55 -2.28
CA SER A 107 -28.04 11.94 -2.30
C SER A 107 -26.52 12.08 -2.35
N ARG A 108 -25.77 11.13 -1.77
CA ARG A 108 -24.29 11.19 -1.71
C ARG A 108 -23.60 10.58 -2.92
N PHE A 109 -24.13 9.50 -3.48
CA PHE A 109 -23.43 8.70 -4.49
C PHE A 109 -24.14 8.61 -5.85
N MET A 110 -25.45 8.89 -5.93
CA MET A 110 -26.22 8.86 -7.18
C MET A 110 -26.49 10.27 -7.70
N ILE A 111 -25.42 11.05 -7.86
CA ILE A 111 -25.46 12.45 -8.28
C ILE A 111 -25.30 12.58 -9.80
N VAL A 112 -25.89 13.64 -10.36
CA VAL A 112 -25.68 14.01 -11.78
C VAL A 112 -24.23 14.47 -11.95
N ASP A 113 -23.60 14.07 -13.05
CA ASP A 113 -22.17 14.34 -13.33
C ASP A 113 -21.23 13.85 -12.21
N ALA A 114 -21.45 12.62 -11.70
CA ALA A 114 -20.65 12.00 -10.64
C ALA A 114 -19.13 12.02 -10.94
N ASP A 115 -18.74 11.95 -12.21
CA ASP A 115 -17.36 12.02 -12.68
C ASP A 115 -16.67 13.34 -12.28
N LYS A 116 -17.40 14.48 -12.32
CA LYS A 116 -16.89 15.79 -11.88
C LYS A 116 -16.65 15.85 -10.37
N HIS A 117 -17.26 14.93 -9.63
CA HIS A 117 -17.12 14.79 -8.18
C HIS A 117 -16.16 13.65 -7.79
N GLY A 118 -15.44 13.07 -8.74
CA GLY A 118 -14.49 11.98 -8.47
C GLY A 118 -15.17 10.66 -8.11
N LEU A 119 -16.43 10.48 -8.48
CA LEU A 119 -17.19 9.25 -8.27
C LEU A 119 -17.53 8.58 -9.61
N PRO A 120 -17.64 7.24 -9.65
CA PRO A 120 -18.04 6.51 -10.83
C PRO A 120 -19.56 6.61 -11.01
N ARG A 121 -20.06 6.21 -12.17
CA ARG A 121 -21.49 6.24 -12.48
C ARG A 121 -22.22 5.13 -11.72
N VAL A 122 -22.88 5.49 -10.63
CA VAL A 122 -23.76 4.59 -9.89
C VAL A 122 -25.10 4.45 -10.63
N LEU A 123 -25.39 3.25 -11.12
CA LEU A 123 -26.59 2.96 -11.90
C LEU A 123 -27.81 2.71 -11.02
N ASP A 124 -27.64 1.92 -9.97
CA ASP A 124 -28.75 1.52 -9.11
C ASP A 124 -28.27 1.18 -7.68
N LEU A 125 -29.22 1.20 -6.76
CA LEU A 125 -29.08 0.80 -5.36
C LEU A 125 -30.11 -0.29 -5.06
N VAL A 126 -29.63 -1.49 -4.72
CA VAL A 126 -30.49 -2.62 -4.36
C VAL A 126 -30.26 -2.99 -2.90
N LEU A 127 -31.33 -2.93 -2.11
CA LEU A 127 -31.32 -3.39 -0.73
C LEU A 127 -31.84 -4.83 -0.70
N VAL A 128 -31.04 -5.76 -0.19
CA VAL A 128 -31.33 -7.20 -0.24
C VAL A 128 -31.34 -7.83 1.14
N ASN A 129 -32.34 -8.68 1.37
CA ASN A 129 -32.30 -9.67 2.43
C ASN A 129 -31.59 -10.93 1.89
N GLY A 130 -30.43 -11.26 2.46
CA GLY A 130 -29.63 -12.43 2.05
C GLY A 130 -30.36 -13.78 2.20
N LYS A 131 -31.49 -13.82 2.91
CA LYS A 131 -32.34 -15.03 3.07
C LYS A 131 -33.56 -15.04 2.13
N ALA A 132 -33.93 -13.91 1.52
CA ALA A 132 -35.12 -13.81 0.69
C ALA A 132 -34.81 -14.06 -0.80
N LYS A 133 -35.37 -15.13 -1.36
CA LYS A 133 -35.15 -15.50 -2.77
C LYS A 133 -35.72 -14.48 -3.77
N SER A 134 -36.66 -13.63 -3.37
CA SER A 134 -37.22 -12.56 -4.22
C SER A 134 -36.20 -11.47 -4.49
N ASP A 135 -35.45 -11.06 -3.47
CA ASP A 135 -34.53 -9.92 -3.52
C ASP A 135 -33.32 -10.25 -4.37
N ILE A 136 -32.84 -11.50 -4.28
CA ILE A 136 -31.79 -12.03 -5.15
C ILE A 136 -32.23 -12.05 -6.62
N LYS A 137 -33.48 -12.41 -6.91
CA LYS A 137 -33.99 -12.35 -8.29
C LYS A 137 -34.05 -10.92 -8.81
N ASN A 138 -34.44 -9.96 -7.96
CA ASN A 138 -34.43 -8.55 -8.31
C ASN A 138 -33.00 -8.06 -8.59
N LEU A 139 -32.05 -8.38 -7.70
CA LEU A 139 -30.64 -8.05 -7.88
C LEU A 139 -30.08 -8.60 -9.21
N LEU A 140 -30.40 -9.85 -9.56
CA LEU A 140 -29.98 -10.44 -10.83
C LEU A 140 -30.56 -9.69 -12.05
N ASN A 141 -31.81 -9.22 -11.98
CA ASN A 141 -32.39 -8.41 -13.04
C ASN A 141 -31.70 -7.04 -13.17
N VAL A 142 -31.39 -6.40 -12.03
CA VAL A 142 -30.66 -5.13 -12.01
C VAL A 142 -29.26 -5.29 -12.59
N ILE A 143 -28.54 -6.35 -12.23
CA ILE A 143 -27.22 -6.67 -12.78
C ILE A 143 -27.31 -6.91 -14.30
N TYR A 144 -28.32 -7.65 -14.76
CA TYR A 144 -28.54 -7.90 -16.19
C TYR A 144 -28.77 -6.59 -16.97
N ASN A 145 -29.67 -5.72 -16.49
CA ASN A 145 -29.95 -4.43 -17.11
C ASN A 145 -28.72 -3.50 -17.06
N SER A 146 -28.02 -3.47 -15.91
CA SER A 146 -26.82 -2.67 -15.71
C SER A 146 -25.66 -3.11 -16.60
N GLY A 147 -25.57 -4.40 -16.93
CA GLY A 147 -24.58 -4.95 -17.86
C GLY A 147 -24.70 -4.33 -19.27
N TRP A 148 -25.92 -4.03 -19.72
CA TRP A 148 -26.16 -3.33 -20.99
C TRP A 148 -25.79 -1.85 -20.97
N GLU A 149 -25.65 -1.25 -19.79
CA GLU A 149 -25.30 0.17 -19.62
C GLU A 149 -23.79 0.42 -19.52
N VAL A 150 -22.97 -0.64 -19.42
CA VAL A 150 -21.51 -0.56 -19.45
C VAL A 150 -21.06 0.01 -20.81
N ARG A 151 -20.23 1.05 -20.78
CA ARG A 151 -19.76 1.76 -21.98
C ARG A 151 -18.25 1.69 -22.13
N ILE A 152 -17.79 1.66 -23.37
CA ILE A 152 -16.39 1.81 -23.75
C ILE A 152 -16.31 3.01 -24.68
N GLY A 153 -15.80 4.13 -24.16
CA GLY A 153 -15.88 5.42 -24.85
C GLY A 153 -17.33 5.91 -24.93
N LYS A 154 -17.83 6.11 -26.14
CA LYS A 154 -19.19 6.65 -26.37
C LYS A 154 -20.27 5.57 -26.59
N GLU A 155 -19.87 4.33 -26.85
CA GLU A 155 -20.76 3.23 -27.21
C GLU A 155 -20.90 2.23 -26.06
N ARG A 156 -22.00 1.45 -26.05
CA ARG A 156 -22.17 0.35 -25.10
C ARG A 156 -21.18 -0.76 -25.43
N ALA A 157 -20.59 -1.34 -24.40
CA ALA A 157 -19.59 -2.41 -24.55
C ALA A 157 -20.14 -3.62 -25.32
N LEU A 158 -21.43 -3.95 -25.10
CA LEU A 158 -22.11 -5.07 -25.74
C LEU A 158 -22.58 -4.79 -27.18
N ASP A 159 -22.64 -3.52 -27.60
CA ASP A 159 -22.99 -3.16 -28.99
C ASP A 159 -21.76 -3.28 -29.91
N GLN A 160 -20.55 -3.30 -29.35
CA GLN A 160 -19.30 -3.40 -30.11
C GLN A 160 -19.10 -4.82 -30.65
N GLN A 161 -19.01 -4.94 -31.96
CA GLN A 161 -18.64 -6.20 -32.59
C GLN A 161 -17.16 -6.47 -32.38
N ILE A 162 -16.84 -7.59 -31.74
CA ILE A 162 -15.47 -8.06 -31.55
C ILE A 162 -15.13 -9.18 -32.54
N PRO A 163 -13.89 -9.24 -33.05
CA PRO A 163 -13.47 -10.31 -33.93
C PRO A 163 -13.62 -11.67 -33.26
N SER A 164 -14.09 -12.67 -34.02
CA SER A 164 -14.25 -14.03 -33.50
C SER A 164 -12.93 -14.67 -33.04
N ALA A 165 -11.78 -14.18 -33.52
CA ALA A 165 -10.46 -14.56 -33.05
C ALA A 165 -10.24 -14.17 -31.58
N TYR A 166 -10.83 -13.08 -31.10
CA TYR A 166 -10.66 -12.59 -29.72
C TYR A 166 -11.37 -13.51 -28.74
N ILE A 167 -12.56 -13.99 -29.10
CA ILE A 167 -13.31 -14.99 -28.32
C ILE A 167 -12.58 -16.33 -28.29
N ALA A 168 -12.00 -16.76 -29.41
CA ALA A 168 -11.21 -17.99 -29.45
C ALA A 168 -9.97 -17.87 -28.56
N MET A 169 -9.27 -16.74 -28.61
CA MET A 169 -8.13 -16.44 -27.75
C MET A 169 -8.52 -16.43 -26.27
N LEU A 170 -9.60 -15.75 -25.90
CA LEU A 170 -10.13 -15.71 -24.53
C LEU A 170 -10.35 -17.12 -23.96
N LYS A 171 -10.95 -18.03 -24.74
CA LYS A 171 -11.16 -19.42 -24.34
C LYS A 171 -9.84 -20.17 -24.14
N VAL A 172 -8.88 -19.98 -25.05
CA VAL A 172 -7.54 -20.60 -24.94
C VAL A 172 -6.79 -20.10 -23.71
N VAL A 173 -6.87 -18.79 -23.42
CA VAL A 173 -6.20 -18.17 -22.26
C VAL A 173 -6.77 -18.69 -20.95
N ARG A 174 -8.09 -18.82 -20.82
CA ARG A 174 -8.71 -19.42 -19.62
C ARG A 174 -8.29 -20.87 -19.36
N GLU A 175 -8.15 -21.66 -20.42
CA GLU A 175 -7.60 -23.02 -20.29
C GLU A 175 -6.12 -22.97 -19.89
N LEU A 176 -5.37 -22.01 -20.44
CA LEU A 176 -3.97 -21.81 -20.08
C LEU A 176 -3.82 -21.43 -18.60
N HIS A 177 -4.73 -20.64 -18.02
CA HIS A 177 -4.76 -20.38 -16.57
C HIS A 177 -4.89 -21.70 -15.79
N ALA A 178 -5.84 -22.56 -16.17
CA ALA A 178 -6.08 -23.82 -15.49
C ALA A 178 -4.88 -24.76 -15.58
N ASP A 179 -4.24 -24.85 -16.75
CA ASP A 179 -3.03 -25.64 -16.96
C ASP A 179 -1.86 -25.13 -16.10
N LEU A 180 -1.56 -23.83 -16.16
CA LEU A 180 -0.45 -23.22 -15.42
C LEU A 180 -0.61 -23.39 -13.89
N ARG A 181 -1.83 -23.21 -13.38
CA ARG A 181 -2.15 -23.43 -11.96
C ARG A 181 -1.99 -24.90 -11.55
N LYS A 182 -2.45 -25.83 -12.40
CA LYS A 182 -2.35 -27.28 -12.12
C LYS A 182 -0.90 -27.75 -12.13
N ASP A 183 -0.10 -27.24 -13.05
CA ASP A 183 1.29 -27.63 -13.24
C ASP A 183 2.25 -26.90 -12.27
N GLY A 184 1.76 -25.91 -11.51
CA GLY A 184 2.58 -25.12 -10.59
C GLY A 184 3.68 -24.31 -11.30
N THR A 185 3.48 -23.98 -12.57
CA THR A 185 4.46 -23.26 -13.40
C THR A 185 4.24 -21.76 -13.34
N SER A 186 5.33 -20.99 -13.47
CA SER A 186 5.24 -19.53 -13.48
C SER A 186 4.35 -19.05 -14.62
N ALA A 187 3.41 -18.15 -14.30
CA ALA A 187 2.44 -17.62 -15.24
C ALA A 187 2.92 -16.34 -15.96
N ILE A 188 4.23 -16.19 -16.14
CA ILE A 188 4.86 -15.13 -16.93
C ILE A 188 5.53 -15.70 -18.17
N MET A 189 5.39 -15.02 -19.29
CA MET A 189 6.11 -15.38 -20.51
C MET A 189 6.31 -14.16 -21.41
N THR A 190 7.21 -14.27 -22.39
CA THR A 190 7.40 -13.20 -23.36
C THR A 190 6.20 -13.09 -24.30
N ALA A 191 5.98 -11.92 -24.88
CA ALA A 191 4.90 -11.69 -25.84
C ALA A 191 4.98 -12.65 -27.05
N GLU A 192 6.19 -13.01 -27.48
CA GLU A 192 6.43 -14.00 -28.53
C GLU A 192 6.04 -15.42 -28.11
N GLN A 193 6.48 -15.86 -26.93
CA GLN A 193 6.10 -17.18 -26.39
C GLN A 193 4.59 -17.30 -26.20
N PHE A 194 3.95 -16.25 -25.67
CA PHE A 194 2.50 -16.19 -25.51
C PHE A 194 1.80 -16.28 -26.85
N ARG A 195 2.25 -15.51 -27.85
CA ARG A 195 1.71 -15.53 -29.21
C ARG A 195 1.77 -16.93 -29.81
N ASP A 196 2.92 -17.59 -29.76
CA ASP A 196 3.11 -18.87 -30.42
C ASP A 196 2.30 -19.99 -29.73
N ARG A 197 2.33 -20.02 -28.39
CA ARG A 197 1.57 -21.00 -27.59
C ARG A 197 0.06 -20.86 -27.79
N THR A 198 -0.44 -19.63 -27.83
CA THR A 198 -1.86 -19.36 -28.03
C THR A 198 -2.27 -19.59 -29.49
N LYS A 199 -1.45 -19.17 -30.46
CA LYS A 199 -1.66 -19.41 -31.89
C LYS A 199 -1.80 -20.90 -32.21
N GLN A 200 -0.90 -21.74 -31.67
CA GLN A 200 -0.96 -23.19 -31.86
C GLN A 200 -2.28 -23.78 -31.33
N ARG A 201 -2.68 -23.39 -30.11
CA ARG A 201 -3.93 -23.86 -29.48
C ARG A 201 -5.17 -23.35 -30.22
N MET A 202 -5.16 -22.11 -30.69
CA MET A 202 -6.26 -21.51 -31.45
C MET A 202 -6.47 -22.20 -32.80
N VAL A 203 -5.39 -22.51 -33.53
CA VAL A 203 -5.47 -23.25 -34.80
C VAL A 203 -6.00 -24.66 -34.56
N SER A 204 -5.49 -25.36 -33.55
CA SER A 204 -5.91 -26.73 -33.23
C SER A 204 -7.39 -26.83 -32.83
N LYS A 205 -7.89 -25.93 -31.96
CA LYS A 205 -9.26 -26.01 -31.43
C LYS A 205 -10.30 -25.27 -32.26
N PHE A 206 -9.94 -24.14 -32.87
CA PHE A 206 -10.90 -23.22 -33.48
C PHE A 206 -10.65 -22.98 -34.97
N GLY A 207 -9.62 -23.62 -35.55
CA GLY A 207 -9.27 -23.53 -36.97
C GLY A 207 -8.92 -22.11 -37.43
N ARG A 208 -8.49 -21.24 -36.50
CA ARG A 208 -8.28 -19.81 -36.76
C ARG A 208 -7.09 -19.25 -35.99
N THR A 209 -6.58 -18.12 -36.47
CA THR A 209 -5.49 -17.38 -35.84
C THR A 209 -5.61 -15.88 -36.16
N PHE A 210 -4.68 -15.08 -35.65
CA PHE A 210 -4.59 -13.65 -35.92
C PHE A 210 -4.05 -13.39 -37.33
N ARG A 211 -4.51 -12.30 -37.97
CA ARG A 211 -4.05 -11.89 -39.30
C ARG A 211 -2.63 -11.34 -39.27
N ASP A 212 -2.31 -10.52 -38.27
CA ASP A 212 -1.04 -9.82 -38.14
C ASP A 212 -0.73 -9.47 -36.66
N ASP A 213 0.44 -8.85 -36.42
CA ASP A 213 0.88 -8.41 -35.09
C ASP A 213 0.05 -7.23 -34.55
N ILE A 214 -0.71 -6.52 -35.39
CA ILE A 214 -1.59 -5.43 -34.94
C ILE A 214 -2.84 -6.05 -34.32
N GLU A 215 -3.43 -7.05 -34.95
CA GLU A 215 -4.55 -7.81 -34.41
C GLU A 215 -4.18 -8.55 -33.13
N PHE A 216 -2.97 -9.11 -33.05
CA PHE A 216 -2.46 -9.73 -31.83
C PHE A 216 -2.35 -8.71 -30.67
N ARG A 217 -1.76 -7.53 -30.93
CA ARG A 217 -1.70 -6.47 -29.90
C ARG A 217 -3.09 -6.00 -29.48
N GLY A 218 -4.03 -5.89 -30.42
CA GLY A 218 -5.41 -5.57 -30.13
C GLY A 218 -6.10 -6.62 -29.25
N VAL A 219 -5.84 -7.93 -29.46
CA VAL A 219 -6.39 -8.96 -28.59
C VAL A 219 -5.76 -8.95 -27.20
N CYS A 220 -4.46 -8.66 -27.08
CA CYS A 220 -3.80 -8.50 -25.78
C CYS A 220 -4.41 -7.33 -24.99
N ALA A 221 -4.62 -6.18 -25.63
CA ALA A 221 -5.31 -5.05 -25.00
C ALA A 221 -6.75 -5.41 -24.59
N PHE A 222 -7.48 -6.13 -25.45
CA PHE A 222 -8.82 -6.63 -25.10
C PHE A 222 -8.82 -7.57 -23.89
N LEU A 223 -7.88 -8.52 -23.82
CA LEU A 223 -7.76 -9.44 -22.68
C LEU A 223 -7.35 -8.73 -21.40
N HIS A 224 -6.46 -7.74 -21.51
CA HIS A 224 -6.07 -6.88 -20.39
C HIS A 224 -7.27 -6.08 -19.87
N ASP A 225 -7.99 -5.41 -20.76
CA ASP A 225 -9.24 -4.70 -20.45
C ASP A 225 -10.32 -5.62 -19.85
N SER A 226 -10.29 -6.91 -20.18
CA SER A 226 -11.24 -7.91 -19.66
C SER A 226 -10.80 -8.52 -18.32
N GLY A 227 -9.60 -8.17 -17.83
CA GLY A 227 -9.03 -8.71 -16.60
C GLY A 227 -8.53 -10.16 -16.71
N GLU A 228 -8.29 -10.65 -17.93
CA GLU A 228 -7.86 -12.04 -18.16
C GLU A 228 -6.35 -12.18 -18.18
N ILE A 229 -5.61 -11.13 -18.57
CA ILE A 229 -4.14 -11.07 -18.51
C ILE A 229 -3.72 -9.69 -17.97
N VAL A 230 -2.48 -9.57 -17.50
CA VAL A 230 -1.86 -8.25 -17.25
C VAL A 230 -0.76 -8.02 -18.27
N HIS A 231 -0.86 -6.90 -18.98
CA HIS A 231 0.13 -6.43 -19.94
C HIS A 231 0.40 -4.95 -19.70
N PHE A 232 1.67 -4.58 -19.56
CA PHE A 232 2.08 -3.21 -19.27
C PHE A 232 2.50 -2.49 -20.56
N GLU A 233 2.19 -1.20 -20.66
CA GLU A 233 2.63 -0.38 -21.78
C GLU A 233 4.07 0.15 -21.61
N ASP A 234 4.61 0.06 -20.39
CA ASP A 234 5.96 0.51 -20.02
C ASP A 234 7.07 -0.16 -20.85
N ALA A 235 8.09 0.61 -21.24
CA ALA A 235 9.15 0.13 -22.13
C ALA A 235 9.92 -1.09 -21.60
N ALA A 236 10.09 -1.22 -20.28
CA ALA A 236 10.80 -2.34 -19.66
C ALA A 236 9.93 -3.61 -19.56
N LEU A 237 8.62 -3.45 -19.37
CA LEU A 237 7.69 -4.56 -19.12
C LEU A 237 6.84 -4.95 -20.35
N ARG A 238 6.85 -4.14 -21.41
CA ARG A 238 6.03 -4.34 -22.62
C ARG A 238 6.25 -5.68 -23.32
N GLN A 239 7.41 -6.30 -23.14
CA GLN A 239 7.73 -7.61 -23.72
C GLN A 239 7.21 -8.79 -22.90
N LEU A 240 6.72 -8.57 -21.67
CA LEU A 240 6.24 -9.59 -20.76
C LEU A 240 4.72 -9.60 -20.70
N ILE A 241 4.14 -10.79 -20.70
CA ILE A 241 2.71 -11.00 -20.49
C ILE A 241 2.55 -11.86 -19.24
N PHE A 242 1.84 -11.31 -18.27
CA PHE A 242 1.41 -12.03 -17.08
C PHE A 242 0.08 -12.69 -17.42
N VAL A 243 0.17 -13.99 -17.66
CA VAL A 243 -0.94 -14.79 -18.17
C VAL A 243 -1.99 -14.98 -17.09
N ASP A 244 -1.60 -15.12 -15.83
CA ASP A 244 -2.55 -15.28 -14.73
C ASP A 244 -2.41 -14.11 -13.73
N PRO A 245 -3.37 -13.17 -13.74
CA PRO A 245 -3.38 -12.06 -12.81
C PRO A 245 -3.44 -12.49 -11.34
N VAL A 246 -4.11 -13.60 -11.01
CA VAL A 246 -4.19 -14.12 -9.63
C VAL A 246 -2.83 -14.61 -9.17
N TRP A 247 -2.15 -15.40 -10.01
CA TRP A 247 -0.78 -15.84 -9.74
C TRP A 247 0.17 -14.66 -9.54
N LEU A 248 0.03 -13.58 -10.32
CA LEU A 248 0.84 -12.38 -10.15
C LEU A 248 0.65 -11.75 -8.76
N ALA A 249 -0.60 -11.65 -8.30
CA ALA A 249 -0.89 -11.14 -6.96
C ALA A 249 -0.27 -12.04 -5.88
N ASP A 250 -0.47 -13.36 -5.98
CA ASP A 250 0.11 -14.34 -5.04
C ASP A 250 1.64 -14.31 -5.04
N TYR A 251 2.26 -14.14 -6.21
CA TYR A 251 3.70 -14.11 -6.40
C TYR A 251 4.33 -12.85 -5.83
N LEU A 252 3.74 -11.67 -6.10
CA LEU A 252 4.19 -10.40 -5.53
C LEU A 252 4.10 -10.42 -4.01
N ALA A 253 3.00 -10.96 -3.48
CA ALA A 253 2.84 -11.14 -2.06
C ALA A 253 3.92 -12.13 -1.55
N ALA A 254 4.00 -13.36 -2.08
CA ALA A 254 4.96 -14.36 -1.63
C ALA A 254 6.43 -13.91 -1.68
N ILE A 255 6.85 -13.14 -2.68
CA ILE A 255 8.22 -12.60 -2.75
C ILE A 255 8.50 -11.70 -1.55
N VAL A 256 7.59 -10.79 -1.22
CA VAL A 256 7.77 -9.88 -0.09
C VAL A 256 7.94 -10.67 1.20
N ALA A 257 7.10 -11.69 1.45
CA ALA A 257 7.24 -12.55 2.62
C ALA A 257 8.52 -13.40 2.61
N LEU A 258 8.82 -14.13 1.52
CA LEU A 258 9.93 -15.08 1.46
C LEU A 258 11.30 -14.40 1.59
N ARG A 259 11.46 -13.20 1.04
CA ARG A 259 12.71 -12.45 1.11
C ARG A 259 12.96 -11.86 2.50
N ILE A 260 11.89 -11.56 3.25
CA ILE A 260 11.96 -11.09 4.64
C ILE A 260 12.27 -12.26 5.60
N ILE A 261 11.67 -13.43 5.40
CA ILE A 261 11.79 -14.56 6.34
C ILE A 261 13.03 -15.43 6.07
N GLY A 262 13.48 -15.49 4.83
CA GLY A 262 14.69 -16.22 4.44
C GLY A 262 15.99 -15.53 4.84
N ASP A 263 15.94 -14.28 5.30
CA ASP A 263 17.13 -13.53 5.72
C ASP A 263 17.45 -13.77 7.20
N GLU A 264 18.57 -14.43 7.47
CA GLU A 264 19.03 -14.70 8.84
C GLU A 264 19.22 -13.40 9.65
N ASN A 265 19.54 -12.27 9.01
CA ASN A 265 19.67 -10.99 9.69
C ASN A 265 18.32 -10.44 10.13
N VAL A 266 17.26 -10.67 9.35
CA VAL A 266 15.89 -10.30 9.73
C VAL A 266 15.45 -11.16 10.91
N MET A 267 15.67 -12.47 10.87
CA MET A 267 15.37 -13.36 11.99
C MET A 267 16.09 -12.94 13.28
N ARG A 268 17.38 -12.60 13.19
CA ARG A 268 18.15 -12.07 14.32
C ARG A 268 17.68 -10.70 14.77
N ALA A 269 17.23 -9.83 13.87
CA ALA A 269 16.66 -8.54 14.23
C ALA A 269 15.33 -8.71 14.96
N VAL A 270 14.48 -9.64 14.52
CA VAL A 270 13.21 -10.02 15.18
C VAL A 270 13.46 -10.48 16.62
N GLU A 271 14.48 -11.30 16.86
CA GLU A 271 14.87 -11.71 18.21
C GLU A 271 15.27 -10.53 19.12
N CYS A 272 15.80 -9.44 18.55
CA CYS A 272 16.16 -8.23 19.28
C CYS A 272 15.02 -7.19 19.38
N VAL A 273 13.85 -7.43 18.77
CA VAL A 273 12.73 -6.48 18.80
C VAL A 273 12.20 -6.28 20.22
N PHE A 274 12.22 -7.33 21.04
CA PHE A 274 11.66 -7.30 22.39
C PHE A 274 12.75 -7.40 23.45
N ALA A 275 12.80 -6.43 24.36
CA ALA A 275 13.75 -6.43 25.47
C ALA A 275 13.05 -6.26 26.82
N THR A 276 13.68 -6.82 27.86
CA THR A 276 13.26 -6.67 29.26
C THR A 276 14.15 -5.62 29.91
N LYS A 277 13.57 -4.74 30.74
CA LYS A 277 14.36 -3.75 31.49
C LYS A 277 15.30 -4.38 32.53
N VAL A 278 15.02 -5.63 32.93
CA VAL A 278 15.77 -6.37 33.93
C VAL A 278 16.25 -7.69 33.33
N ARG A 279 17.59 -7.91 33.32
CA ARG A 279 18.21 -9.13 32.77
C ARG A 279 17.89 -10.41 33.56
N SER A 280 17.54 -10.31 34.84
CA SER A 280 17.14 -11.47 35.65
C SER A 280 15.80 -12.06 35.22
N ASP A 281 14.94 -11.25 34.57
CA ASP A 281 13.58 -11.63 34.21
C ASP A 281 13.54 -12.41 32.88
N THR A 282 14.60 -12.30 32.08
CA THR A 282 14.68 -12.87 30.72
C THR A 282 14.51 -14.39 30.73
N ALA A 283 15.17 -15.12 31.65
CA ALA A 283 15.07 -16.57 31.74
C ALA A 283 13.67 -17.04 32.19
N ARG A 284 13.04 -16.31 33.12
CA ARG A 284 11.70 -16.62 33.63
C ARG A 284 10.62 -16.31 32.60
N LEU A 285 10.76 -15.20 31.88
CA LEU A 285 9.89 -14.83 30.78
C LEU A 285 9.99 -15.81 29.60
N GLN A 286 11.20 -16.26 29.25
CA GLN A 286 11.40 -17.26 28.20
C GLN A 286 10.70 -18.57 28.55
N GLN A 287 10.78 -19.02 29.81
CA GLN A 287 10.09 -20.21 30.28
C GLN A 287 8.56 -20.06 30.22
N ILE A 288 8.02 -18.92 30.66
CA ILE A 288 6.57 -18.63 30.62
C ILE A 288 6.09 -18.57 29.17
N CYS A 289 6.82 -17.89 28.28
CA CYS A 289 6.49 -17.81 26.87
C CYS A 289 6.44 -19.22 26.27
N ASN A 290 7.52 -19.99 26.38
CA ASN A 290 7.60 -21.32 25.77
C ASN A 290 6.58 -22.35 26.31
N SER A 291 6.09 -22.17 27.55
CA SER A 291 5.20 -23.15 28.20
C SER A 291 3.73 -22.74 28.21
N GLN A 292 3.40 -21.45 28.23
CA GLN A 292 2.04 -20.93 28.41
C GLN A 292 1.55 -20.06 27.24
N LEU A 293 2.46 -19.46 26.46
CA LEU A 293 2.14 -18.63 25.30
C LEU A 293 2.80 -19.25 24.07
N LYS A 294 2.06 -20.09 23.33
CA LYS A 294 2.48 -20.43 21.97
C LYS A 294 2.45 -19.15 21.12
N ALA A 295 3.56 -18.43 21.09
CA ALA A 295 3.78 -17.35 20.15
C ALA A 295 4.09 -18.00 18.81
N GLU A 296 3.07 -18.15 17.98
CA GLU A 296 3.24 -18.55 16.59
C GLU A 296 3.44 -17.28 15.77
N TRP A 297 4.60 -17.16 15.11
CA TRP A 297 4.79 -16.14 14.08
C TRP A 297 3.93 -16.54 12.89
N ILE A 298 2.79 -15.87 12.72
CA ILE A 298 1.96 -16.05 11.53
C ILE A 298 2.54 -15.14 10.46
N VAL A 299 3.30 -15.75 9.56
CA VAL A 299 3.76 -15.12 8.34
C VAL A 299 2.55 -14.98 7.42
N TRP A 300 2.21 -13.74 7.08
CA TRP A 300 1.35 -13.47 5.94
C TRP A 300 2.21 -13.01 4.77
N GLN A 301 1.70 -13.19 3.55
CA GLN A 301 2.44 -12.89 2.33
C GLN A 301 2.96 -11.43 2.28
N THR A 302 2.47 -10.47 3.07
CA THR A 302 2.95 -9.06 3.03
C THR A 302 3.62 -8.53 4.30
N GLY A 303 3.89 -9.34 5.33
CA GLY A 303 4.59 -8.84 6.53
C GLY A 303 4.39 -9.67 7.81
N ILE A 304 5.01 -9.18 8.89
CA ILE A 304 4.95 -9.75 10.25
C ILE A 304 4.02 -8.86 11.10
N GLU A 305 2.87 -9.38 11.54
CA GLU A 305 1.94 -8.64 12.43
C GLU A 305 1.79 -9.32 13.80
N ALA A 306 1.77 -8.49 14.84
CA ALA A 306 1.02 -8.72 16.07
C ALA A 306 0.00 -7.57 16.19
N GLU A 307 -1.30 -7.87 15.99
CA GLU A 307 -2.53 -7.04 16.08
C GLU A 307 -2.37 -5.67 16.80
N VAL A 308 -2.90 -4.51 16.41
CA VAL A 308 -3.86 -3.99 15.39
C VAL A 308 -3.47 -2.52 15.19
N ARG A 309 -3.48 -1.96 13.95
CA ARG A 309 -3.68 -0.52 13.66
C ARG A 309 -3.71 -0.20 12.16
N ASP A 310 -4.84 -0.41 11.50
CA ASP A 310 -5.05 0.12 10.15
C ASP A 310 -5.50 1.57 10.22
N LEU A 311 -4.61 2.48 9.81
CA LEU A 311 -5.04 3.82 9.42
C LEU A 311 -5.80 3.70 8.10
N ASP A 312 -7.02 4.21 8.08
CA ASP A 312 -7.76 4.28 6.84
C ASP A 312 -7.36 5.54 6.05
N TYR A 313 -6.44 5.35 5.11
CA TYR A 313 -5.85 6.39 4.26
C TYR A 313 -6.85 7.24 3.47
N THR A 314 -8.08 6.79 3.29
CA THR A 314 -9.11 7.54 2.57
C THR A 314 -9.87 8.54 3.44
N LEU A 315 -9.86 8.31 4.75
CA LEU A 315 -10.33 9.27 5.74
C LEU A 315 -9.22 10.22 6.16
N LEU A 316 -8.01 10.07 5.58
CA LEU A 316 -6.88 10.94 5.84
C LEU A 316 -6.76 12.04 4.80
N ASN A 317 -6.61 13.28 5.25
CA ASN A 317 -6.03 14.33 4.44
C ASN A 317 -4.50 14.25 4.59
N PHE A 318 -3.86 13.53 3.66
CA PHE A 318 -2.42 13.33 3.64
C PHE A 318 -1.72 14.61 3.18
N ARG A 319 -1.00 15.27 4.09
CA ARG A 319 -0.31 16.53 3.80
C ARG A 319 1.19 16.33 3.73
N THR A 320 1.80 16.81 2.65
CA THR A 320 3.24 16.81 2.41
C THR A 320 3.70 18.23 2.09
N ARG A 321 5.02 18.48 2.15
CA ARG A 321 5.59 19.77 1.76
C ARG A 321 5.95 19.77 0.27
N ASP A 322 5.58 20.85 -0.42
CA ASP A 322 6.05 21.13 -1.78
C ASP A 322 7.52 21.63 -1.78
N GLU A 323 8.12 21.78 -2.96
CA GLU A 323 9.48 22.33 -3.11
C GLU A 323 9.66 23.73 -2.48
N GLN A 324 8.57 24.46 -2.26
CA GLN A 324 8.54 25.77 -1.63
C GLN A 324 8.26 25.67 -0.12
N LYS A 325 8.38 24.47 0.46
CA LYS A 325 8.15 24.14 1.88
C LYS A 325 6.74 24.42 2.38
N ARG A 326 5.74 24.46 1.50
CA ARG A 326 4.34 24.66 1.87
C ARG A 326 3.61 23.34 1.96
N TRP A 327 2.80 23.20 3.00
CA TRP A 327 1.95 22.02 3.18
C TRP A 327 0.83 21.99 2.15
N ARG A 328 0.76 20.91 1.38
CA ARG A 328 -0.27 20.63 0.38
C ARG A 328 -0.82 19.23 0.56
N THR A 329 -2.05 19.01 0.12
CA THR A 329 -2.64 17.67 0.07
C THR A 329 -1.97 16.87 -1.04
N PHE A 330 -1.52 15.66 -0.71
CA PHE A 330 -0.94 14.71 -1.63
C PHE A 330 -2.04 13.83 -2.24
N PRO A 331 -2.11 13.65 -3.57
CA PRO A 331 -3.16 12.89 -4.24
C PRO A 331 -2.90 11.38 -4.14
N LEU A 332 -3.16 10.80 -2.96
CA LEU A 332 -2.94 9.37 -2.70
C LEU A 332 -3.69 8.43 -3.66
N ASP A 333 -4.80 8.89 -4.22
CA ASP A 333 -5.67 8.16 -5.17
C ASP A 333 -4.96 7.79 -6.48
N GLN A 334 -3.91 8.52 -6.85
CA GLN A 334 -3.13 8.28 -8.07
C GLN A 334 -2.02 7.23 -7.88
N TYR A 335 -1.70 6.87 -6.63
CA TYR A 335 -0.57 6.02 -6.29
C TYR A 335 -1.00 4.66 -5.73
N ALA A 336 -0.14 3.65 -5.85
CA ALA A 336 -0.28 2.40 -5.09
C ALA A 336 0.45 2.57 -3.75
N LEU A 337 -0.20 2.22 -2.66
CA LEU A 337 0.33 2.40 -1.31
C LEU A 337 0.87 1.07 -0.78
N VAL A 338 2.09 1.12 -0.25
CA VAL A 338 2.67 0.06 0.57
C VAL A 338 2.92 0.65 1.94
N GLU A 339 2.14 0.19 2.92
CA GLU A 339 2.33 0.57 4.32
C GLU A 339 3.24 -0.45 5.00
N MET A 340 4.21 0.05 5.77
CA MET A 340 5.04 -0.77 6.65
C MET A 340 4.78 -0.36 8.08
N LEU A 341 4.12 -1.24 8.83
CA LEU A 341 3.83 -1.03 10.23
C LEU A 341 4.75 -1.88 11.09
N PHE A 342 5.53 -1.22 11.95
CA PHE A 342 6.34 -1.87 12.98
C PHE A 342 5.70 -1.61 14.35
N PRO A 343 5.01 -2.59 14.95
CA PRO A 343 4.24 -2.34 16.16
C PRO A 343 5.17 -2.09 17.36
N ALA A 344 4.99 -0.95 18.02
CA ALA A 344 5.61 -0.65 19.30
C ALA A 344 4.75 -1.24 20.42
N LEU A 345 5.12 -2.43 20.88
CA LEU A 345 4.38 -3.22 21.86
C LEU A 345 5.02 -3.12 23.24
N SER A 346 4.20 -3.13 24.28
CA SER A 346 4.63 -3.22 25.67
C SER A 346 3.73 -4.18 26.42
N VAL A 347 4.23 -5.39 26.66
CA VAL A 347 3.52 -6.46 27.36
C VAL A 347 3.97 -6.47 28.81
N THR A 348 3.01 -6.39 29.73
CA THR A 348 3.27 -6.56 31.16
C THR A 348 2.74 -7.91 31.62
N ILE A 349 3.61 -8.76 32.15
CA ILE A 349 3.28 -10.06 32.71
C ILE A 349 3.31 -9.95 34.23
N ILE A 350 2.24 -10.42 34.89
CA ILE A 350 2.14 -10.47 36.35
C ILE A 350 2.13 -11.95 36.75
N ASP A 351 3.24 -12.42 37.32
CA ASP A 351 3.36 -13.79 37.85
C ASP A 351 3.38 -13.76 39.38
N LYS A 352 2.26 -14.17 39.99
CA LYS A 352 2.00 -14.30 41.44
C LYS A 352 2.14 -12.99 42.25
N ASP A 353 3.29 -12.31 42.19
CA ASP A 353 3.59 -10.97 42.74
C ASP A 353 4.72 -10.23 41.97
N HIS A 354 5.32 -10.83 40.94
CA HIS A 354 6.36 -10.20 40.13
C HIS A 354 5.76 -9.58 38.86
N LYS A 355 5.88 -8.26 38.75
CA LYS A 355 5.51 -7.50 37.55
C LYS A 355 6.73 -7.40 36.63
N MET A 356 6.69 -8.11 35.52
CA MET A 356 7.70 -8.09 34.47
C MET A 356 7.14 -7.37 33.25
N THR A 357 7.93 -6.51 32.61
CA THR A 357 7.50 -5.80 31.40
C THR A 357 8.50 -6.07 30.27
N ILE A 358 7.98 -6.58 29.16
CA ILE A 358 8.66 -6.69 27.87
C ILE A 358 8.17 -5.53 27.01
N SER A 359 9.07 -4.77 26.40
CA SER A 359 8.69 -3.72 25.46
C SER A 359 9.56 -3.76 24.22
N THR A 360 9.03 -3.26 23.12
CA THR A 360 9.78 -3.09 21.88
C THR A 360 10.99 -2.20 22.14
N GLU A 361 12.18 -2.70 21.83
CA GLU A 361 13.42 -1.95 21.94
C GLU A 361 13.64 -1.10 20.69
N GLY A 362 14.03 0.17 20.89
CA GLY A 362 14.29 1.10 19.79
C GLY A 362 15.38 0.60 18.83
N GLU A 363 16.45 -0.03 19.34
CA GLU A 363 17.54 -0.55 18.53
C GLU A 363 17.08 -1.73 17.64
N GLY A 364 16.45 -2.76 18.24
CA GLY A 364 15.97 -3.93 17.50
C GLY A 364 14.87 -3.60 16.50
N SER A 365 13.91 -2.74 16.86
CA SER A 365 12.87 -2.29 15.93
C SER A 365 13.42 -1.46 14.77
N THR A 366 14.38 -0.56 15.04
CA THR A 366 15.03 0.23 13.98
C THR A 366 15.87 -0.66 13.07
N LYS A 367 16.56 -1.65 13.62
CA LYS A 367 17.34 -2.62 12.85
C LYS A 367 16.45 -3.44 11.91
N LEU A 368 15.29 -3.88 12.40
CA LEU A 368 14.30 -4.58 11.59
C LEU A 368 13.75 -3.68 10.48
N LEU A 369 13.33 -2.45 10.80
CA LEU A 369 12.89 -1.45 9.82
C LEU A 369 13.95 -1.24 8.72
N ALA A 370 15.19 -1.02 9.13
CA ALA A 370 16.29 -0.75 8.22
C ALA A 370 16.59 -1.95 7.30
N LEU A 371 16.49 -3.19 7.80
CA LEU A 371 16.66 -4.39 6.98
C LEU A 371 15.52 -4.58 5.98
N VAL A 372 14.27 -4.39 6.43
CA VAL A 372 13.09 -4.52 5.56
C VAL A 372 13.11 -3.48 4.43
N VAL A 373 13.46 -2.23 4.74
CA VAL A 373 13.60 -1.17 3.73
C VAL A 373 14.69 -1.51 2.71
N ASP A 374 15.85 -2.02 3.17
CA ASP A 374 16.93 -2.43 2.26
C ASP A 374 16.53 -3.62 1.37
N LEU A 375 15.81 -4.59 1.91
CA LEU A 375 15.32 -5.73 1.14
C LEU A 375 14.34 -5.30 0.05
N LEU A 376 13.47 -4.34 0.36
CA LEU A 376 12.55 -3.76 -0.61
C LEU A 376 13.29 -2.97 -1.69
N ASP A 377 14.28 -2.17 -1.32
CA ASP A 377 15.12 -1.43 -2.28
C ASP A 377 15.84 -2.39 -3.22
N THR A 378 16.47 -3.42 -2.67
CA THR A 378 17.17 -4.45 -3.45
C THR A 378 16.21 -5.20 -4.36
N LEU A 379 15.00 -5.48 -3.89
CA LEU A 379 13.97 -6.14 -4.70
C LEU A 379 13.53 -5.27 -5.87
N LEU A 380 13.30 -3.99 -5.62
CA LEU A 380 12.93 -3.04 -6.67
C LEU A 380 14.07 -2.87 -7.68
N GLU A 381 15.32 -2.78 -7.23
CA GLU A 381 16.49 -2.66 -8.11
C GLU A 381 16.72 -3.92 -8.97
N ASP A 382 16.63 -5.12 -8.37
CA ASP A 382 16.89 -6.39 -9.06
C ASP A 382 15.79 -6.77 -10.06
N TRP A 383 14.52 -6.62 -9.67
CA TRP A 383 13.38 -7.13 -10.43
C TRP A 383 12.72 -6.06 -11.28
N TYR A 384 12.85 -4.79 -10.88
CA TYR A 384 12.22 -3.65 -11.56
C TYR A 384 13.21 -2.49 -11.72
N PRO A 385 14.32 -2.63 -12.47
CA PRO A 385 15.36 -1.59 -12.54
C PRO A 385 14.85 -0.19 -12.92
N ALA A 386 13.79 -0.11 -13.74
CA ALA A 386 13.15 1.13 -14.14
C ALA A 386 12.39 1.85 -13.00
N ILE A 387 11.95 1.11 -11.98
CA ILE A 387 11.24 1.60 -10.79
C ILE A 387 12.18 1.69 -9.58
N GLY A 388 13.11 0.74 -9.46
CA GLY A 388 14.08 0.65 -8.37
C GLY A 388 15.20 1.69 -8.43
N THR A 389 15.47 2.25 -9.62
CA THR A 389 16.39 3.40 -9.72
C THR A 389 15.74 4.62 -9.06
N ARG A 390 16.36 5.14 -7.99
CA ARG A 390 15.87 6.35 -7.31
C ARG A 390 15.80 7.53 -8.28
N PHE A 391 14.76 8.36 -8.12
CA PHE A 391 14.54 9.59 -8.90
C PHE A 391 14.20 9.40 -10.39
N VAL A 392 13.75 8.20 -10.78
CA VAL A 392 13.09 8.05 -12.08
C VAL A 392 11.73 8.75 -12.02
N HIS A 393 11.53 9.65 -12.97
CA HIS A 393 10.30 10.42 -13.09
C HIS A 393 9.45 9.90 -14.25
N SER A 394 8.13 10.07 -14.12
CA SER A 394 7.21 9.97 -15.24
C SER A 394 7.51 11.05 -16.29
N SER A 395 6.89 10.93 -17.47
CA SER A 395 6.92 11.99 -18.49
C SER A 395 6.31 13.32 -18.02
N GLU A 396 5.57 13.30 -16.91
CA GLU A 396 4.95 14.48 -16.28
C GLU A 396 5.81 15.06 -15.14
N GLY A 397 6.93 14.42 -14.80
CA GLY A 397 7.89 14.90 -13.80
C GLY A 397 7.70 14.35 -12.39
N ASP A 398 6.77 13.41 -12.19
CA ASP A 398 6.49 12.82 -10.87
C ASP A 398 7.38 11.60 -10.58
N LEU A 399 7.82 11.46 -9.34
CA LEU A 399 8.59 10.29 -8.90
C LEU A 399 7.75 9.01 -9.01
N LEU A 400 8.32 7.96 -9.60
CA LEU A 400 7.66 6.65 -9.69
C LEU A 400 7.47 5.98 -8.32
N VAL A 401 8.34 6.29 -7.35
CA VAL A 401 8.27 5.79 -5.97
C VAL A 401 8.44 6.96 -5.01
N ASN A 402 7.44 7.19 -4.17
CA ASN A 402 7.49 8.21 -3.11
C ASN A 402 7.56 7.54 -1.73
N ARG A 403 8.47 8.01 -0.87
CA ARG A 403 8.61 7.51 0.51
C ARG A 403 8.22 8.59 1.49
N PHE A 404 7.23 8.26 2.32
CA PHE A 404 6.71 9.18 3.31
C PHE A 404 6.78 8.57 4.70
N VAL A 405 7.10 9.41 5.68
CA VAL A 405 7.10 9.08 7.09
C VAL A 405 6.01 9.89 7.78
N PRO A 406 4.94 9.26 8.27
CA PRO A 406 3.87 9.98 8.95
C PRO A 406 4.33 10.50 10.31
N CYS A 407 3.79 11.66 10.71
CA CYS A 407 3.95 12.17 12.07
C CYS A 407 3.37 11.16 13.07
N SER A 408 4.21 10.63 13.96
CA SER A 408 3.82 9.62 14.95
C SER A 408 2.75 10.12 15.94
N LYS A 409 2.74 11.42 16.24
CA LYS A 409 1.71 12.04 17.07
C LYS A 409 0.37 12.14 16.34
N CYS A 410 0.36 12.57 15.06
CA CYS A 410 -0.84 12.55 14.21
C CYS A 410 -1.44 11.15 14.14
N ALA A 411 -0.62 10.16 13.78
CA ALA A 411 -1.05 8.77 13.64
C ALA A 411 -1.66 8.22 14.94
N SER A 412 -1.04 8.53 16.09
CA SER A 412 -1.53 8.10 17.40
C SER A 412 -2.87 8.75 17.79
N GLU A 413 -3.04 10.04 17.53
CA GLU A 413 -4.30 10.76 17.81
C GLU A 413 -5.44 10.21 16.98
N ILE A 414 -5.22 10.07 15.67
CA ILE A 414 -6.21 9.54 14.72
C ILE A 414 -6.63 8.13 15.13
N THR A 415 -5.66 7.27 15.46
CA THR A 415 -5.94 5.91 15.94
C THR A 415 -6.79 5.92 17.21
N THR A 416 -6.44 6.77 18.18
CA THR A 416 -7.14 6.86 19.46
C THR A 416 -8.58 7.35 19.28
N GLU A 417 -8.78 8.28 18.36
CA GLU A 417 -10.10 8.83 18.04
C GLU A 417 -10.98 7.81 17.31
N VAL A 418 -10.40 7.07 16.34
CA VAL A 418 -11.08 5.95 15.67
C VAL A 418 -11.46 4.85 16.69
N GLN A 419 -10.56 4.54 17.63
CA GLN A 419 -10.85 3.54 18.66
C GLN A 419 -11.96 4.00 19.62
N ARG A 420 -11.92 5.26 20.09
CA ARG A 420 -12.99 5.82 20.93
C ARG A 420 -14.34 5.82 20.22
N ALA A 421 -14.37 6.18 18.94
CA ALA A 421 -15.59 6.13 18.15
C ALA A 421 -16.16 4.71 18.04
N ARG A 422 -15.30 3.69 17.92
CA ARG A 422 -15.71 2.27 17.94
C ARG A 422 -16.22 1.82 19.32
N ASP A 423 -15.50 2.16 20.38
CA ASP A 423 -15.85 1.77 21.75
C ASP A 423 -17.17 2.44 22.21
N ASP A 424 -17.39 3.72 21.85
CA ASP A 424 -18.63 4.45 22.13
C ASP A 424 -19.82 3.88 21.34
N ALA A 425 -19.61 3.48 20.08
CA ALA A 425 -20.62 2.79 19.28
C ALA A 425 -21.02 1.45 19.93
N ASP A 426 -20.07 0.69 20.48
CA ASP A 426 -20.32 -0.58 21.15
C ASP A 426 -20.98 -0.41 22.53
N LEU A 427 -20.61 0.62 23.31
CA LEU A 427 -21.21 0.94 24.61
C LEU A 427 -22.65 1.46 24.50
N SER A 428 -22.96 2.25 23.46
CA SER A 428 -24.32 2.73 23.18
C SER A 428 -25.30 1.58 22.90
N SER A 429 -24.78 0.41 22.48
CA SER A 429 -25.59 -0.80 22.25
C SER A 429 -25.99 -1.55 23.53
N ARG A 430 -25.43 -1.20 24.71
CA ARG A 430 -25.57 -2.00 25.95
C ARG A 430 -26.22 -1.32 27.16
N LYS A 431 -26.59 -0.02 27.11
CA LYS A 431 -27.29 0.62 28.24
C LYS A 431 -28.45 1.51 27.80
N SER A 432 -29.66 1.03 28.05
CA SER A 432 -30.83 1.88 28.29
C SER A 432 -30.87 2.30 29.76
N SER A 433 -31.30 3.55 29.99
CA SER A 433 -31.67 4.19 31.26
C SER A 433 -30.54 4.60 32.24
N ALA A 434 -30.16 5.88 32.20
CA ALA A 434 -30.23 6.84 33.33
C ALA A 434 -29.50 8.13 32.92
N GLY A 435 -30.12 9.28 33.18
CA GLY A 435 -29.71 10.56 32.61
C GLY A 435 -28.39 11.13 33.14
N VAL A 436 -27.79 12.01 32.34
CA VAL A 436 -27.53 13.44 32.65
C VAL A 436 -26.34 13.98 31.84
N ARG A 437 -26.55 15.22 31.35
CA ARG A 437 -25.61 16.26 30.90
C ARG A 437 -24.97 16.09 29.53
N GLY A 438 -25.32 17.04 28.67
CA GLY A 438 -24.98 17.11 27.25
C GLY A 438 -23.49 17.07 26.98
N SER A 439 -23.12 16.16 26.08
CA SER A 439 -21.88 16.24 25.33
C SER A 439 -22.06 17.25 24.20
N LYS A 440 -21.08 18.15 24.05
CA LYS A 440 -20.99 19.07 22.92
C LYS A 440 -20.55 18.27 21.68
N THR A 441 -21.48 17.66 20.98
CA THR A 441 -21.26 17.20 19.60
C THR A 441 -22.35 17.79 18.71
N THR A 442 -22.48 19.12 18.75
CA THR A 442 -23.08 19.89 17.66
C THR A 442 -21.97 20.25 16.67
N GLY A 443 -22.06 19.75 15.43
CA GLY A 443 -21.28 20.28 14.31
C GLY A 443 -20.89 19.25 13.24
N ASP A 444 -21.80 19.06 12.28
CA ASP A 444 -21.57 19.06 10.83
C ASP A 444 -20.15 18.94 10.22
N ILE A 445 -20.12 18.20 9.09
CA ILE A 445 -19.12 18.13 8.00
C ILE A 445 -18.04 17.04 8.14
N SER A 446 -17.96 16.23 7.08
CA SER A 446 -16.86 15.37 6.63
C SER A 446 -15.46 15.94 6.91
N THR A 447 -14.94 15.78 8.13
CA THR A 447 -13.59 16.20 8.46
C THR A 447 -12.66 15.01 8.27
N LEU A 448 -11.96 15.00 7.12
CA LEU A 448 -10.82 14.11 6.93
C LEU A 448 -9.81 14.37 8.05
N TYR A 449 -9.35 13.30 8.70
CA TYR A 449 -8.28 13.37 9.69
C TYR A 449 -7.01 13.88 9.01
N VAL A 450 -6.47 14.99 9.48
CA VAL A 450 -5.26 15.54 8.87
C VAL A 450 -4.05 14.80 9.41
N ILE A 451 -3.32 14.13 8.52
CA ILE A 451 -2.02 13.53 8.82
C ILE A 451 -0.93 14.31 8.08
N HIS A 452 0.04 14.79 8.84
CA HIS A 452 1.23 15.43 8.27
C HIS A 452 2.30 14.37 8.08
N CYS A 453 2.83 14.31 6.87
CA CYS A 453 3.83 13.34 6.46
C CYS A 453 5.05 14.07 5.92
N PHE A 454 6.22 13.54 6.25
CA PHE A 454 7.51 14.05 5.83
C PHE A 454 8.05 13.15 4.74
N THR A 455 8.69 13.72 3.73
CA THR A 455 9.44 12.88 2.79
C THR A 455 10.64 12.25 3.51
N ILE A 456 11.13 11.10 3.06
CA ILE A 456 12.32 10.49 3.68
C ILE A 456 13.53 11.42 3.59
N GLU A 457 13.56 12.21 2.53
CA GLU A 457 14.47 13.30 2.24
C GLU A 457 14.49 14.37 3.35
N GLU A 458 13.32 14.86 3.74
CA GLU A 458 13.18 15.82 4.84
C GLU A 458 13.64 15.22 6.17
N CYS A 459 13.33 13.94 6.39
CA CYS A 459 13.79 13.19 7.56
C CYS A 459 15.33 13.12 7.60
N MET A 460 15.99 12.80 6.50
CA MET A 460 17.46 12.75 6.41
C MET A 460 18.10 14.11 6.72
N LEU A 461 17.56 15.19 6.15
CA LEU A 461 18.04 16.56 6.40
C LEU A 461 17.85 16.96 7.86
N ALA A 462 16.67 16.72 8.41
CA ALA A 462 16.36 17.03 9.80
C ALA A 462 17.23 16.22 10.78
N GLY A 463 17.49 14.94 10.48
CA GLY A 463 18.38 14.09 11.24
C GLY A 463 19.83 14.61 11.29
N ARG A 464 20.29 15.28 10.22
CA ARG A 464 21.61 15.90 10.14
C ARG A 464 21.71 17.22 10.92
N GLU A 465 20.73 18.11 10.77
CA GLU A 465 20.85 19.50 11.25
C GLU A 465 20.34 19.71 12.67
N TYR A 466 19.16 19.18 13.00
CA TYR A 466 18.44 19.57 14.21
C TYR A 466 18.01 18.40 15.10
N GLY A 467 17.79 17.21 14.53
CA GLY A 467 17.31 16.01 15.24
C GLY A 467 15.79 16.00 15.51
N TRP A 468 15.04 16.94 14.95
CA TRP A 468 13.58 17.03 15.08
C TRP A 468 12.93 17.65 13.83
N LEU A 469 11.64 17.39 13.65
CA LEU A 469 10.81 17.87 12.54
C LEU A 469 9.63 18.70 13.05
N GLU A 470 9.21 19.68 12.25
CA GLU A 470 8.06 20.54 12.54
C GLU A 470 6.77 20.03 11.90
N CYS A 471 5.91 19.42 12.72
CA CYS A 471 4.52 19.12 12.39
C CYS A 471 3.62 20.33 12.70
N PRO A 472 2.80 20.82 11.77
CA PRO A 472 1.85 21.90 12.03
C PRO A 472 0.87 21.60 13.18
N SER A 473 0.49 20.33 13.35
CA SER A 473 -0.42 19.90 14.42
C SER A 473 0.26 19.71 15.78
N HIS A 474 1.57 19.42 15.80
CA HIS A 474 2.26 18.93 17.01
C HIS A 474 3.58 19.62 17.33
N SER A 475 3.86 20.73 16.64
CA SER A 475 5.12 21.45 16.64
C SER A 475 6.31 20.51 16.45
N GLY A 476 7.13 20.28 17.47
CA GLY A 476 8.31 19.44 17.39
C GLY A 476 8.02 17.94 17.54
N VAL A 477 8.49 17.15 16.59
CA VAL A 477 8.50 15.69 16.65
C VAL A 477 9.94 15.20 16.53
N HIS A 478 10.35 14.35 17.47
CA HIS A 478 11.74 13.91 17.56
C HIS A 478 12.05 12.81 16.53
N MET A 479 13.20 12.89 15.87
CA MET A 479 13.56 11.95 14.78
C MET A 479 13.56 10.48 15.21
N ARG A 480 13.99 10.20 16.46
CA ARG A 480 13.94 8.84 17.04
C ARG A 480 12.53 8.20 17.08
N GLY A 481 11.47 8.99 16.99
CA GLY A 481 10.09 8.50 16.96
C GLY A 481 9.39 8.71 15.63
N VAL A 482 10.09 9.23 14.62
CA VAL A 482 9.55 9.48 13.26
C VAL A 482 10.31 8.63 12.26
N ALA A 483 11.62 8.83 12.13
CA ALA A 483 12.49 8.08 11.23
C ALA A 483 13.78 7.66 11.98
N PRO A 484 13.72 6.65 12.86
CA PRO A 484 14.84 6.27 13.71
C PRO A 484 16.05 5.68 12.96
N ASP A 485 15.81 5.12 11.78
CA ASP A 485 16.83 4.61 10.85
C ASP A 485 17.70 5.74 10.29
N THR A 486 17.10 6.88 9.94
CA THR A 486 17.83 8.05 9.42
C THR A 486 18.79 8.68 10.43
N VAL A 487 18.56 8.44 11.73
CA VAL A 487 19.43 8.90 12.84
C VAL A 487 20.17 7.75 13.53
N PHE A 488 20.26 6.59 12.86
CA PHE A 488 21.06 5.44 13.26
C PHE A 488 20.78 4.92 14.69
N VAL A 489 19.51 4.83 15.08
CA VAL A 489 19.12 4.27 16.40
C VAL A 489 19.44 2.78 16.51
N ASP A 490 19.65 2.09 15.38
CA ASP A 490 20.08 0.71 15.26
C ASP A 490 21.56 0.47 15.56
N ILE A 491 22.36 1.53 15.76
CA ILE A 491 23.78 1.40 16.12
C ILE A 491 23.93 1.33 17.64
N GLU A 492 24.61 0.27 18.11
CA GLU A 492 24.96 0.09 19.51
C GLU A 492 25.70 1.31 20.06
N SER A 493 25.29 1.79 21.24
CA SER A 493 25.84 3.00 21.87
C SER A 493 27.38 3.00 22.07
N SER A 494 28.00 1.82 22.12
CA SER A 494 29.45 1.63 22.22
C SER A 494 30.19 2.01 20.92
N LEU A 495 29.52 1.92 19.78
CA LEU A 495 30.05 2.24 18.44
C LEU A 495 29.78 3.69 18.03
N VAL A 496 28.96 4.43 18.78
CA VAL A 496 28.61 5.83 18.49
C VAL A 496 29.76 6.75 18.89
N ILE A 497 30.34 7.45 17.91
CA ILE A 497 31.41 8.43 18.09
C ILE A 497 30.83 9.84 18.00
N ARG A 498 31.01 10.64 19.06
CA ARG A 498 30.58 12.05 19.06
C ARG A 498 31.56 12.93 18.30
N THR A 499 31.07 14.03 17.72
CA THR A 499 31.90 14.99 16.97
C THR A 499 33.06 15.55 17.79
N GLU A 500 32.89 15.71 19.10
CA GLU A 500 33.93 16.18 20.03
C GLU A 500 35.07 15.17 20.21
N GLN A 501 34.80 13.88 19.97
CA GLN A 501 35.75 12.79 20.17
C GLN A 501 36.64 12.55 18.95
N ILE A 502 36.31 13.12 17.79
CA ILE A 502 37.05 12.92 16.54
C ILE A 502 37.74 14.21 16.08
N ARG A 503 39.02 14.08 15.72
CA ARG A 503 39.79 15.17 15.09
C ARG A 503 40.23 14.73 13.70
N ARG A 504 39.73 15.43 12.67
CA ARG A 504 40.09 15.19 11.28
C ARG A 504 41.50 15.69 10.99
N GLY A 505 42.28 14.87 10.31
CA GLY A 505 43.63 15.15 9.82
C GLY A 505 43.69 15.20 8.29
N ARG A 506 44.84 14.83 7.72
CA ARG A 506 45.10 14.95 6.28
C ARG A 506 44.29 13.97 5.41
N LEU A 507 44.01 14.36 4.18
CA LEU A 507 43.43 13.46 3.18
C LEU A 507 44.38 12.28 2.89
N LEU A 508 43.85 11.06 2.97
CA LEU A 508 44.56 9.81 2.66
C LEU A 508 44.25 9.31 1.25
N GLY A 509 43.01 9.46 0.78
CA GLY A 509 42.61 8.92 -0.53
C GLY A 509 41.20 9.31 -0.94
N ARG A 510 40.79 8.83 -2.12
CA ARG A 510 39.44 9.02 -2.68
C ARG A 510 38.96 7.75 -3.37
N GLY A 511 37.65 7.54 -3.43
CA GLY A 511 36.98 6.45 -4.13
C GLY A 511 35.61 6.88 -4.65
N ALA A 512 34.86 5.94 -5.24
CA ALA A 512 33.49 6.20 -5.71
C ALA A 512 32.56 6.68 -4.58
N PHE A 513 32.81 6.20 -3.36
CA PHE A 513 32.08 6.59 -2.15
C PHE A 513 32.48 7.97 -1.58
N GLY A 514 33.50 8.66 -2.10
CA GLY A 514 33.93 9.99 -1.62
C GLY A 514 35.39 10.05 -1.16
N PHE A 515 35.64 10.72 -0.03
CA PHE A 515 37.00 11.04 0.47
C PHE A 515 37.35 10.26 1.74
N VAL A 516 38.62 9.91 1.92
CA VAL A 516 39.12 9.26 3.14
C VAL A 516 40.17 10.15 3.78
N PHE A 517 39.97 10.51 5.04
CA PHE A 517 40.90 11.31 5.83
C PHE A 517 41.53 10.47 6.94
N ARG A 518 42.75 10.80 7.34
CA ARG A 518 43.31 10.36 8.62
C ARG A 518 42.54 11.10 9.71
N ALA A 519 42.18 10.44 10.79
CA ALA A 519 41.58 11.10 11.95
C ALA A 519 42.08 10.45 13.23
N THR A 520 41.96 11.16 14.34
CA THR A 520 42.23 10.63 15.68
C THR A 520 40.93 10.63 16.47
N VAL A 521 40.57 9.49 17.04
CA VAL A 521 39.38 9.33 17.88
C VAL A 521 39.80 9.10 19.32
N LYS A 522 39.16 9.80 20.25
CA LYS A 522 39.23 9.53 21.67
C LYS A 522 38.14 8.51 22.05
N LEU A 523 38.56 7.28 22.34
CA LEU A 523 37.67 6.21 22.77
C LEU A 523 37.09 6.50 24.15
N GLN A 524 36.01 5.80 24.51
CA GLN A 524 35.38 5.93 25.83
C GLN A 524 36.35 5.54 26.97
N SER A 525 37.33 4.67 26.70
CA SER A 525 38.44 4.33 27.60
C SER A 525 39.42 5.48 27.84
N GLY A 526 39.33 6.57 27.09
CA GLY A 526 40.25 7.72 27.13
C GLY A 526 41.45 7.59 26.19
N GLU A 527 41.65 6.44 25.57
CA GLU A 527 42.73 6.18 24.61
C GLU A 527 42.52 6.94 23.29
N LEU A 528 43.61 7.43 22.70
CA LEU A 528 43.61 8.08 21.39
C LEU A 528 44.02 7.05 20.34
N CYS A 529 43.11 6.76 19.42
CA CYS A 529 43.32 5.82 18.32
C CYS A 529 43.38 6.58 16.99
N GLU A 530 44.35 6.22 16.12
CA GLU A 530 44.38 6.70 14.75
C GLU A 530 43.50 5.84 13.85
N ILE A 531 42.64 6.50 13.10
CA ILE A 531 41.66 5.86 12.22
C ILE A 531 41.66 6.48 10.83
N ALA A 532 41.03 5.78 9.89
CA ALA A 532 40.65 6.33 8.59
C ALA A 532 39.16 6.70 8.62
N GLN A 533 38.86 7.98 8.48
CA GLN A 533 37.50 8.51 8.40
C GLN A 533 37.07 8.59 6.93
N LYS A 534 36.13 7.72 6.54
CA LYS A 534 35.41 7.86 5.27
C LYS A 534 34.39 8.99 5.38
N MET A 535 34.45 9.94 4.44
CA MET A 535 33.50 11.04 4.27
C MET A 535 32.77 10.81 2.95
N LEU A 536 31.47 10.55 3.07
CA LEU A 536 30.60 10.19 1.95
C LEU A 536 30.00 11.44 1.27
N GLU A 537 30.00 12.56 1.99
CA GLU A 537 29.66 13.88 1.44
C GLU A 537 30.86 14.59 0.81
N PRO A 538 30.63 15.58 -0.08
CA PRO A 538 31.69 16.43 -0.61
C PRO A 538 32.32 17.26 0.50
N VAL A 539 33.58 16.96 0.84
CA VAL A 539 34.33 17.66 1.89
C VAL A 539 35.56 18.30 1.29
N ASP A 540 35.86 19.53 1.71
CA ASP A 540 37.07 20.23 1.28
C ASP A 540 38.30 19.35 1.60
N PRO A 541 39.10 18.97 0.60
CA PRO A 541 40.27 18.12 0.78
C PRO A 541 41.40 18.81 1.57
N GLY A 542 41.30 20.12 1.81
CA GLY A 542 42.19 20.90 2.64
C GLY A 542 43.42 21.46 1.91
N PRO A 543 44.23 22.29 2.59
CA PRO A 543 45.41 22.91 2.01
C PRO A 543 46.46 21.85 1.63
N GLY A 544 47.01 21.95 0.42
CA GLY A 544 47.99 21.01 -0.12
C GLY A 544 47.40 19.76 -0.82
N ALA A 545 46.08 19.71 -0.99
CA ALA A 545 45.42 18.65 -1.76
C ALA A 545 45.85 18.63 -3.24
N ARG A 546 45.90 17.43 -3.84
CA ARG A 546 46.22 17.28 -5.26
C ARG A 546 45.18 17.99 -6.13
N PRO A 547 45.57 18.59 -7.27
CA PRO A 547 44.63 19.25 -8.18
C PRO A 547 43.43 18.38 -8.59
N SER A 548 43.64 17.07 -8.73
CA SER A 548 42.58 16.10 -9.03
C SER A 548 41.55 15.93 -7.90
N ALA A 549 41.95 16.07 -6.64
CA ALA A 549 41.06 16.04 -5.49
C ALA A 549 40.26 17.34 -5.37
N LEU A 550 40.89 18.49 -5.62
CA LEU A 550 40.22 19.80 -5.67
C LEU A 550 39.22 19.90 -6.83
N ALA A 551 39.56 19.35 -8.00
CA ALA A 551 38.65 19.27 -9.14
C ALA A 551 37.44 18.37 -8.83
N ALA A 552 37.66 17.20 -8.23
CA ALA A 552 36.59 16.31 -7.79
C ALA A 552 35.68 16.98 -6.76
N TYR A 553 36.25 17.64 -5.73
CA TYR A 553 35.48 18.40 -4.75
C TYR A 553 34.61 19.48 -5.41
N LYS A 554 35.16 20.27 -6.34
CA LYS A 554 34.40 21.31 -7.06
C LYS A 554 33.26 20.73 -7.91
N VAL A 555 33.49 19.58 -8.57
CA VAL A 555 32.45 18.88 -9.34
C VAL A 555 31.36 18.36 -8.40
N SER A 556 31.75 17.70 -7.31
CA SER A 556 30.81 17.18 -6.30
C SER A 556 30.02 18.29 -5.61
N CYS A 557 30.62 19.45 -5.32
CA CYS A 557 29.89 20.61 -4.80
C CYS A 557 28.95 21.21 -5.84
N LYS A 558 29.34 21.28 -7.11
CA LYS A 558 28.46 21.75 -8.19
C LYS A 558 27.25 20.85 -8.36
N ILE A 559 27.46 19.54 -8.39
CA ILE A 559 26.41 18.51 -8.39
C ILE A 559 25.50 18.70 -7.17
N ALA A 560 26.07 18.84 -5.96
CA ALA A 560 25.28 19.11 -4.75
C ALA A 560 24.46 20.42 -4.82
N THR A 561 24.97 21.48 -5.47
CA THR A 561 24.25 22.77 -5.60
C THR A 561 23.30 22.88 -6.80
N SER A 562 23.54 22.18 -7.92
CA SER A 562 22.63 22.17 -9.09
C SER A 562 21.47 21.21 -8.92
N ILE A 563 21.58 20.33 -7.93
CA ILE A 563 20.58 19.35 -7.54
C ILE A 563 19.91 19.88 -6.26
N SER A 564 19.35 21.09 -6.33
CA SER A 564 18.62 21.73 -5.21
C SER A 564 17.27 21.07 -4.90
N THR A 565 16.91 20.00 -5.62
CA THR A 565 15.79 19.10 -5.33
C THR A 565 16.24 17.68 -4.95
N CYS A 566 17.54 17.37 -5.00
CA CYS A 566 18.11 16.05 -4.71
C CYS A 566 19.48 16.11 -3.99
N GLU A 567 19.53 16.75 -2.82
CA GLU A 567 20.67 16.64 -1.87
C GLU A 567 20.81 15.23 -1.24
N PHE A 568 20.13 14.21 -1.80
CA PHE A 568 19.76 12.93 -1.15
C PHE A 568 20.60 11.71 -1.56
N GLU A 569 21.43 11.80 -2.59
CA GLU A 569 22.18 10.63 -3.11
C GLU A 569 23.29 10.13 -2.17
N THR A 570 23.91 11.01 -1.37
CA THR A 570 25.10 10.64 -0.57
C THR A 570 24.80 9.78 0.65
N GLN A 571 23.57 9.76 1.18
CA GLN A 571 23.20 8.90 2.32
C GLN A 571 22.64 7.52 1.92
N SER A 572 22.05 7.39 0.73
CA SER A 572 21.64 6.10 0.15
C SER A 572 22.80 5.10 0.13
N PHE A 573 23.99 5.58 -0.28
CA PHE A 573 25.23 4.80 -0.26
C PHE A 573 25.76 4.52 1.16
N CYS A 574 25.46 5.38 2.15
CA CYS A 574 25.88 5.20 3.54
C CYS A 574 25.18 4.01 4.22
N ALA A 575 23.89 3.82 3.94
CA ALA A 575 23.09 2.71 4.49
C ALA A 575 23.53 1.37 3.91
N HIS A 576 23.80 1.32 2.60
CA HIS A 576 24.20 0.11 1.89
C HIS A 576 25.62 -0.40 2.24
N GLU A 577 26.62 0.48 2.39
CA GLU A 577 28.01 0.04 2.66
C GLU A 577 28.30 -0.27 4.14
N LYS A 578 27.52 0.26 5.09
CA LYS A 578 27.74 0.01 6.54
C LYS A 578 27.16 -1.33 7.02
N LYS A 579 26.17 -1.90 6.33
CA LYS A 579 25.54 -3.16 6.73
C LYS A 579 26.25 -4.42 6.22
N ASN A 580 27.15 -4.26 5.24
CA ASN A 580 27.94 -5.36 4.65
C ASN A 580 29.39 -5.43 5.16
N LYS A 581 29.71 -4.85 6.33
CA LYS A 581 31.05 -4.97 6.95
C LYS A 581 31.02 -5.26 8.43
#